data_AF-A0AAW5UK92-F1
#
_entry.id   AF-A0AAW5UK92-F1
#
_cell.length_a   1.000
_cell.length_b   1.000
_cell.length_c   1.000
_cell.angle_alpha   90.00
_cell.angle_beta   90.00
_cell.angle_gamma   90.00
#
_symmetry.space_group_name_H-M   'P 1'
#
loop_
_entity.id
_entity.type
_entity.pdbx_description
1 polymer ?
#
loop_
_entity_poly.entity_id
_entity_poly.type
_entity_poly.pdbx_seq_one_letter_code
_entity_poly.pdbx_strand_id
1 'polypeptide(L)'
;MSCYLIKVENGHKVARSITSEEEYKQLRGSNEQKANLRLARAGNDAAKRRLVQFNYSGHYPQGVVKGMKLPSGAFGFDMDEPEAFAKAAKLLLKEPDKYGLLMLERSARQGGHAVFEREKGKTVLENQVRIATMLKCEMDTSAHDINRVYFTTTSDDEDLLFLSPRLFKDEYDEAAVAAEGKVLEERERYGQEELPEGAHKANKHYEPWKEEFKKDSQGIFKGQEFKNSRISTSAASASAASTAATSTTSAAQDNYLGIPYGEIIKKWWQMYNDGQEPMCSNRNTLTFELAVNLRHICGFDRNLLAQIIPCYDGFPEQEKMACINSALNEKITQMPKRLKDVLSTIRQERMKQGNAGGGSAADNEALVNALDEANAKDDLFYYNALPKLPQGIRDSISAVGPALALPVITAICPAIGMLATGVKVSVHGKMNSLNLISYIAGDFASGKGSIDPVIDAWTSEVKEMDKMYLQKEDEWRAKKRAAKNKKEQPEEPKLPVRCLTLNNTVANLAE
;
A
#
# COMPACT_ATOMS: atom_id res chain seq x y z
N MET A 1 7.43 15.83 -16.67
CA MET A 1 6.93 16.79 -15.66
C MET A 1 7.07 16.19 -14.28
N SER A 2 7.68 16.93 -13.35
CA SER A 2 8.10 16.39 -12.04
C SER A 2 7.37 17.01 -10.83
N CYS A 3 6.25 17.73 -11.03
CA CYS A 3 5.47 18.35 -9.96
C CYS A 3 3.97 18.07 -10.13
N TYR A 4 3.36 17.44 -9.12
CA TYR A 4 1.95 17.04 -9.14
C TYR A 4 1.21 17.53 -7.91
N LEU A 5 0.12 18.27 -8.12
CA LEU A 5 -0.85 18.61 -7.07
C LEU A 5 -1.67 17.38 -6.70
N ILE A 6 -1.66 17.01 -5.43
CA ILE A 6 -2.41 15.87 -4.92
C ILE A 6 -3.69 16.36 -4.24
N LYS A 7 -4.84 15.83 -4.69
CA LYS A 7 -6.16 16.09 -4.10
C LYS A 7 -6.83 14.78 -3.73
N VAL A 8 -7.81 14.86 -2.82
CA VAL A 8 -8.71 13.73 -2.53
C VAL A 8 -10.03 14.01 -3.22
N GLU A 9 -10.38 13.21 -4.21
CA GLU A 9 -11.64 13.28 -4.96
C GLU A 9 -12.36 11.94 -4.81
N ASN A 10 -13.63 11.97 -4.40
CA ASN A 10 -14.44 10.78 -4.14
C ASN A 10 -13.78 9.74 -3.20
N GLY A 11 -12.98 10.20 -2.24
CA GLY A 11 -12.24 9.33 -1.30
C GLY A 11 -10.92 8.76 -1.84
N HIS A 12 -10.53 9.10 -3.07
CA HIS A 12 -9.30 8.65 -3.71
C HIS A 12 -8.31 9.78 -3.92
N LYS A 13 -7.01 9.49 -3.77
CA LYS A 13 -5.95 10.44 -4.12
C LYS A 13 -5.78 10.52 -5.63
N VAL A 14 -5.94 11.71 -6.18
CA VAL A 14 -5.70 12.04 -7.58
C VAL A 14 -4.53 13.03 -7.71
N ALA A 15 -3.77 12.89 -8.78
CA ALA A 15 -2.62 13.73 -9.11
C ALA A 15 -2.93 14.57 -10.34
N ARG A 16 -2.65 15.87 -10.27
CA ARG A 16 -2.76 16.80 -11.38
C ARG A 16 -1.41 17.45 -11.64
N SER A 17 -0.91 17.38 -12.87
CA SER A 17 0.37 17.98 -13.25
C SER A 17 0.32 19.51 -13.10
N ILE A 18 1.38 20.08 -12.54
CA ILE A 18 1.63 21.52 -12.52
C ILE A 18 2.68 21.84 -13.55
N THR A 19 2.36 22.74 -14.48
CA THR A 19 3.19 23.00 -15.66
C THR A 19 3.86 24.35 -15.72
N SER A 20 3.57 25.21 -14.75
CA SER A 20 4.13 26.56 -14.70
C SER A 20 4.48 26.96 -13.27
N GLU A 21 5.47 27.83 -13.17
CA GLU A 21 5.87 28.44 -11.91
C GLU A 21 4.77 29.34 -11.35
N GLU A 22 4.06 30.04 -12.23
CA GLU A 22 2.96 30.94 -11.89
C GLU A 22 1.83 30.18 -11.19
N GLU A 23 1.39 29.05 -11.77
CA GLU A 23 0.36 28.20 -11.17
C GLU A 23 0.81 27.64 -9.82
N TYR A 24 2.06 27.17 -9.74
CA TYR A 24 2.63 26.64 -8.51
C TYR A 24 2.60 27.68 -7.38
N LYS A 25 3.02 28.92 -7.67
CA LYS A 25 2.99 30.04 -6.71
C LYS A 25 1.55 30.45 -6.38
N GLN A 26 0.63 30.48 -7.36
CA GLN A 26 -0.76 30.86 -7.12
C GLN A 26 -1.46 29.91 -6.15
N LEU A 27 -1.26 28.60 -6.29
CA LEU A 27 -1.83 27.60 -5.37
C LEU A 27 -1.32 27.80 -3.94
N ARG A 28 -0.01 28.04 -3.80
CA ARG A 28 0.66 28.31 -2.51
C ARG A 28 0.31 29.67 -1.91
N GLY A 29 0.02 30.66 -2.75
CA GLY A 29 -0.31 32.03 -2.35
C GLY A 29 -1.77 32.25 -2.00
N SER A 30 -2.64 31.24 -2.11
CA SER A 30 -4.07 31.37 -1.85
C SER A 30 -4.37 31.79 -0.40
N ASN A 31 -5.44 32.55 -0.21
CA ASN A 31 -5.86 33.02 1.13
C ASN A 31 -6.13 31.85 2.09
N GLU A 32 -6.70 30.76 1.57
CA GLU A 32 -6.96 29.54 2.34
C GLU A 32 -5.64 28.89 2.79
N GLN A 33 -4.66 28.77 1.91
CA GLN A 33 -3.34 28.22 2.23
C GLN A 33 -2.63 29.07 3.30
N LYS A 34 -2.66 30.41 3.18
CA LYS A 34 -2.11 31.34 4.17
C LYS A 34 -2.77 31.17 5.55
N ALA A 35 -4.09 31.05 5.58
CA ALA A 35 -4.85 30.84 6.82
C ALA A 35 -4.54 29.47 7.46
N ASN A 36 -4.54 28.40 6.67
CA ASN A 36 -4.22 27.04 7.15
C ASN A 36 -2.78 26.97 7.67
N LEU A 37 -1.83 27.63 7.00
CA LEU A 37 -0.43 27.65 7.45
C LEU A 37 -0.26 28.35 8.80
N ARG A 38 -0.93 29.49 9.00
CA ARG A 38 -0.92 30.21 10.30
C ARG A 38 -1.44 29.32 11.43
N LEU A 39 -2.53 28.59 11.19
CA LEU A 39 -3.10 27.66 12.18
C LEU A 39 -2.20 26.43 12.40
N ALA A 40 -1.59 25.89 11.34
CA ALA A 40 -0.67 24.76 11.43
C ALA A 40 0.58 25.11 12.27
N ARG A 41 1.12 26.33 12.08
CA ARG A 41 2.22 26.89 12.88
C ARG A 41 1.84 27.08 14.35
N ALA A 42 0.58 27.40 14.63
CA ALA A 42 0.03 27.47 15.99
C ALA A 42 -0.27 26.09 16.61
N GLY A 43 0.06 24.98 15.93
CA GLY A 43 -0.09 23.62 16.45
C GLY A 43 -1.35 22.88 15.99
N ASN A 44 -2.19 23.45 15.11
CA ASN A 44 -3.41 22.79 14.65
C ASN A 44 -3.13 21.70 13.58
N ASP A 45 -3.20 20.43 13.97
CA ASP A 45 -2.98 19.29 13.06
C ASP A 45 -4.02 19.17 11.95
N ALA A 46 -5.27 19.55 12.19
CA ALA A 46 -6.31 19.50 11.16
C ALA A 46 -6.05 20.54 10.06
N ALA A 47 -5.58 21.73 10.43
CA ALA A 47 -5.17 22.75 9.48
C ALA A 47 -3.93 22.32 8.67
N LYS A 48 -2.95 21.65 9.31
CA LYS A 48 -1.79 21.08 8.61
C LYS A 48 -2.21 20.09 7.52
N ARG A 49 -3.19 19.22 7.80
CA ARG A 49 -3.72 18.24 6.83
C ARG A 49 -4.46 18.88 5.65
N ARG A 50 -4.89 20.14 5.76
CA ARG A 50 -5.55 20.92 4.71
C ARG A 50 -4.59 21.77 3.88
N LEU A 51 -3.29 21.78 4.22
CA LEU A 51 -2.30 22.45 3.39
C LEU A 51 -2.24 21.80 2.01
N VAL A 52 -1.91 22.60 1.00
CA VAL A 52 -1.65 22.12 -0.35
C VAL A 52 -0.61 21.00 -0.32
N GLN A 53 -0.88 19.92 -1.05
CA GLN A 53 -0.05 18.72 -1.10
C GLN A 53 0.55 18.55 -2.49
N PHE A 54 1.87 18.45 -2.56
CA PHE A 54 2.58 18.13 -3.80
C PHE A 54 3.30 16.80 -3.70
N ASN A 55 3.38 16.08 -4.82
CA ASN A 55 4.33 14.99 -5.02
C ASN A 55 5.34 15.39 -6.10
N TYR A 56 6.60 15.02 -5.88
CA TYR A 56 7.70 15.32 -6.79
C TYR A 56 8.38 14.06 -7.34
N SER A 57 8.23 12.92 -6.66
CA SER A 57 8.99 11.69 -6.90
C SER A 57 8.32 10.73 -7.89
N GLY A 58 7.00 10.81 -8.03
CA GLY A 58 6.21 9.94 -8.90
C GLY A 58 5.72 10.65 -10.16
N HIS A 59 5.50 9.87 -11.21
CA HIS A 59 4.87 10.32 -12.44
C HIS A 59 3.48 9.68 -12.62
N TYR A 60 2.48 10.51 -12.93
CA TYR A 60 1.06 10.11 -12.96
C TYR A 60 0.38 10.52 -14.27
N PRO A 61 0.53 9.74 -15.36
CA PRO A 61 0.02 10.13 -16.68
C PRO A 61 -1.51 10.09 -16.75
N GLN A 62 -2.15 9.27 -15.90
CA GLN A 62 -3.61 9.13 -15.81
C GLN A 62 -4.20 9.80 -14.56
N GLY A 63 -3.39 10.55 -13.81
CA GLY A 63 -3.80 11.20 -12.57
C GLY A 63 -4.17 10.27 -11.41
N VAL A 64 -4.00 8.95 -11.54
CA VAL A 64 -4.22 7.99 -10.45
C VAL A 64 -2.96 7.85 -9.62
N VAL A 65 -3.04 8.07 -8.30
CA VAL A 65 -1.87 7.91 -7.41
C VAL A 65 -1.69 6.47 -6.92
N LYS A 66 -2.79 5.78 -6.63
CA LYS A 66 -2.77 4.45 -6.01
C LYS A 66 -2.12 3.43 -6.95
N GLY A 67 -1.10 2.72 -6.44
CA GLY A 67 -0.42 1.64 -7.17
C GLY A 67 0.58 2.09 -8.24
N MET A 68 0.72 3.40 -8.46
CA MET A 68 1.70 3.92 -9.42
C MET A 68 3.12 3.87 -8.85
N LYS A 69 4.06 3.45 -9.69
CA LYS A 69 5.50 3.32 -9.39
C LYS A 69 6.40 3.94 -10.46
N LEU A 70 5.86 4.81 -11.32
CA LEU A 70 6.65 5.44 -12.37
C LEU A 70 7.52 6.56 -11.76
N PRO A 71 8.85 6.53 -11.97
CA PRO A 71 9.74 7.55 -11.43
C PRO A 71 9.62 8.87 -12.18
N SER A 72 9.62 9.96 -11.41
CA SER A 72 9.73 11.33 -11.89
C SER A 72 11.19 11.70 -12.20
N GLY A 73 11.43 12.86 -12.82
CA GLY A 73 12.78 13.43 -12.97
C GLY A 73 13.31 14.09 -11.70
N ALA A 74 12.46 14.26 -10.69
CA ALA A 74 12.82 14.82 -9.39
C ALA A 74 12.47 13.88 -8.24
N PHE A 75 12.92 14.22 -7.02
CA PHE A 75 12.47 13.59 -5.79
C PHE A 75 12.45 14.59 -4.63
N GLY A 76 11.56 14.36 -3.66
CA GLY A 76 11.50 15.16 -2.45
C GLY A 76 12.43 14.65 -1.34
N PHE A 77 12.90 15.58 -0.51
CA PHE A 77 13.79 15.34 0.62
C PHE A 77 13.32 16.16 1.83
N ASP A 78 13.14 15.49 2.97
CA ASP A 78 12.63 16.08 4.21
C ASP A 78 13.77 16.29 5.20
N MET A 79 13.88 17.48 5.79
CA MET A 79 14.87 17.83 6.80
C MET A 79 14.14 18.26 8.06
N ASP A 80 14.03 17.36 9.04
CA ASP A 80 13.25 17.59 10.26
C ASP A 80 13.96 18.51 11.28
N GLU A 81 15.30 18.50 11.32
CA GLU A 81 16.06 19.21 12.34
C GLU A 81 16.32 20.68 11.92
N PRO A 82 15.90 21.69 12.71
CA PRO A 82 16.07 23.11 12.36
C PRO A 82 17.50 23.55 12.10
N GLU A 83 18.45 23.07 12.91
CA GLU A 83 19.85 23.45 12.78
C GLU A 83 20.50 22.83 11.55
N ALA A 84 20.23 21.55 11.28
CA ALA A 84 20.66 20.89 10.07
C ALA A 84 20.05 21.56 8.82
N PHE A 85 18.76 21.87 8.84
CA PHE A 85 18.11 22.61 7.76
C PHE A 85 18.77 23.97 7.52
N ALA A 86 19.04 24.75 8.57
CA ALA A 86 19.67 26.07 8.42
C ALA A 86 21.09 25.97 7.82
N LYS A 87 21.86 24.93 8.17
CA LYS A 87 23.18 24.66 7.58
C LYS A 87 23.07 24.19 6.13
N ALA A 88 22.18 23.24 5.86
CA ALA A 88 21.92 22.69 4.53
C ALA A 88 21.42 23.78 3.57
N ALA A 89 20.43 24.58 3.99
CA ALA A 89 19.90 25.68 3.20
C ALA A 89 20.99 26.67 2.75
N LYS A 90 21.94 27.02 3.62
CA LYS A 90 23.07 27.89 3.25
C LYS A 90 23.97 27.26 2.18
N LEU A 91 24.25 25.96 2.27
CA LEU A 91 25.05 25.25 1.27
C LEU A 91 24.30 25.12 -0.07
N LEU A 92 23.04 24.74 0.00
CA LEU A 92 22.14 24.55 -1.14
C LEU A 92 21.96 25.84 -1.93
N LEU A 93 21.75 26.98 -1.25
CA LEU A 93 21.61 28.29 -1.91
C LEU A 93 22.93 28.81 -2.48
N LYS A 94 24.08 28.36 -1.96
CA LYS A 94 25.40 28.75 -2.47
C LYS A 94 25.75 28.04 -3.78
N GLU A 95 25.43 26.76 -3.89
CA GLU A 95 25.79 25.92 -5.04
C GLU A 95 24.59 25.08 -5.52
N PRO A 96 23.46 25.68 -5.93
CA PRO A 96 22.23 24.93 -6.23
C PRO A 96 22.41 23.86 -7.31
N ASP A 97 23.18 24.15 -8.35
CA ASP A 97 23.42 23.23 -9.46
C ASP A 97 24.25 22.00 -9.06
N LYS A 98 25.18 22.13 -8.11
CA LYS A 98 26.00 21.01 -7.62
C LYS A 98 25.16 19.90 -6.99
N TYR A 99 24.04 20.27 -6.36
CA TYR A 99 23.14 19.33 -5.72
C TYR A 99 21.95 18.96 -6.62
N GLY A 100 21.80 19.60 -7.78
CA GLY A 100 20.61 19.49 -8.62
C GLY A 100 19.36 20.07 -7.93
N LEU A 101 19.51 21.15 -7.15
CA LEU A 101 18.40 21.74 -6.40
C LEU A 101 17.33 22.31 -7.34
N LEU A 102 16.07 21.93 -7.10
CA LEU A 102 14.90 22.37 -7.86
C LEU A 102 13.95 23.23 -7.03
N MET A 103 13.79 22.94 -5.74
CA MET A 103 12.98 23.73 -4.81
C MET A 103 13.54 23.62 -3.39
N LEU A 104 13.47 24.70 -2.61
CA LEU A 104 13.78 24.72 -1.19
C LEU A 104 12.75 25.55 -0.44
N GLU A 105 12.16 25.00 0.61
CA GLU A 105 11.18 25.69 1.44
C GLU A 105 11.35 25.39 2.93
N ARG A 106 10.86 26.29 3.78
CA ARG A 106 10.65 26.03 5.20
C ARG A 106 9.38 25.21 5.38
N SER A 107 9.40 24.26 6.33
CA SER A 107 8.22 23.47 6.65
C SER A 107 7.22 24.27 7.52
N ALA A 108 6.02 23.74 7.70
CA ALA A 108 5.00 24.37 8.54
C ALA A 108 5.33 24.40 10.05
N ARG A 109 6.28 23.58 10.53
CA ARG A 109 6.63 23.51 11.96
C ARG A 109 8.11 23.77 12.19
N GLN A 110 8.94 22.80 11.83
CA GLN A 110 10.36 22.80 12.08
C GLN A 110 11.08 22.13 10.90
N GLY A 111 12.28 22.62 10.57
CA GLY A 111 13.03 22.11 9.43
C GLY A 111 12.55 22.65 8.08
N GLY A 112 12.62 21.84 7.03
CA GLY A 112 12.22 22.23 5.67
C GLY A 112 12.20 21.11 4.65
N HIS A 113 11.64 21.39 3.49
CA HIS A 113 11.60 20.47 2.36
C HIS A 113 12.51 20.97 1.25
N ALA A 114 13.19 20.03 0.59
CA ALA A 114 13.92 20.30 -0.64
C ALA A 114 13.48 19.32 -1.73
N VAL A 115 13.58 19.76 -2.98
CA VAL A 115 13.37 18.92 -4.16
C VAL A 115 14.62 18.97 -4.99
N PHE A 116 15.10 17.81 -5.41
CA PHE A 116 16.32 17.64 -6.17
C PHE A 116 16.04 16.90 -7.47
N GLU A 117 16.88 17.14 -8.46
CA GLU A 117 16.97 16.33 -9.67
C GLU A 117 17.40 14.91 -9.30
N ARG A 118 16.66 13.94 -9.83
CA ARG A 118 16.90 12.52 -9.62
C ARG A 118 18.00 12.05 -10.57
N GLU A 119 18.95 11.30 -10.03
CA GLU A 119 19.91 10.56 -10.84
C GLU A 119 19.19 9.37 -11.50
N LYS A 120 19.13 9.37 -12.84
CA LYS A 120 18.47 8.32 -13.62
C LYS A 120 19.15 6.97 -13.36
N GLY A 121 18.36 5.89 -13.34
CA GLY A 121 18.80 4.54 -13.01
C GLY A 121 18.98 4.28 -11.52
N LYS A 122 18.81 5.28 -10.65
CA LYS A 122 18.87 5.15 -9.19
C LYS A 122 17.47 5.24 -8.54
N THR A 123 17.25 4.48 -7.46
CA THR A 123 16.01 4.52 -6.67
C THR A 123 15.87 5.84 -5.91
N VAL A 124 14.68 6.11 -5.35
CA VAL A 124 14.48 7.29 -4.49
C VAL A 124 15.38 7.21 -3.25
N LEU A 125 15.55 6.01 -2.68
CA LEU A 125 16.40 5.81 -1.50
C LEU A 125 17.89 6.06 -1.82
N GLU A 126 18.40 5.55 -2.95
CA GLU A 126 19.78 5.82 -3.42
C GLU A 126 20.01 7.33 -3.57
N ASN A 127 19.04 8.05 -4.14
CA ASN A 127 19.11 9.50 -4.31
C ASN A 127 19.06 10.26 -2.97
N GLN A 128 18.24 9.82 -2.02
CA GLN A 128 18.20 10.41 -0.68
C GLN A 128 19.51 10.21 0.07
N VAL A 129 20.09 9.00 0.03
CA VAL A 129 21.38 8.70 0.65
C VAL A 129 22.50 9.53 0.03
N ARG A 130 22.50 9.71 -1.30
CA ARG A 130 23.45 10.59 -2.00
C ARG A 130 23.41 12.01 -1.46
N ILE A 131 22.23 12.64 -1.42
CA ILE A 131 22.07 14.02 -0.94
C ILE A 131 22.39 14.14 0.55
N ALA A 132 21.90 13.23 1.39
CA ALA A 132 22.17 13.21 2.82
C ALA A 132 23.68 13.11 3.12
N THR A 133 24.40 12.30 2.35
CA THR A 133 25.86 12.16 2.47
C THR A 133 26.58 13.44 2.06
N MET A 134 26.18 14.06 0.95
CA MET A 134 26.79 15.31 0.47
C MET A 134 26.55 16.50 1.40
N LEU A 135 25.36 16.59 2.01
CA LEU A 135 24.98 17.65 2.95
C LEU A 135 25.40 17.36 4.40
N LYS A 136 25.75 16.10 4.70
CA LYS A 136 25.96 15.59 6.07
C LYS A 136 24.78 15.92 6.97
N CYS A 137 23.57 15.63 6.49
CA CYS A 137 22.32 15.84 7.22
C CYS A 137 21.57 14.53 7.39
N GLU A 138 20.96 14.34 8.57
CA GLU A 138 20.15 13.17 8.87
C GLU A 138 18.99 13.02 7.87
N MET A 139 18.61 11.79 7.59
CA MET A 139 17.44 11.47 6.78
C MET A 139 16.54 10.44 7.45
N ASP A 140 15.24 10.53 7.17
CA ASP A 140 14.25 9.51 7.49
C ASP A 140 14.29 8.42 6.40
N THR A 141 14.80 7.23 6.74
CA THR A 141 14.87 6.11 5.78
C THR A 141 13.50 5.60 5.34
N SER A 142 12.41 6.00 6.00
CA SER A 142 11.04 5.68 5.56
C SER A 142 10.48 6.68 4.52
N ALA A 143 11.23 7.74 4.18
CA ALA A 143 10.79 8.78 3.26
C ALA A 143 11.04 8.49 1.78
N HIS A 144 11.37 7.26 1.41
CA HIS A 144 11.65 6.86 0.02
C HIS A 144 10.42 6.41 -0.78
N ASP A 145 9.21 6.46 -0.20
CA ASP A 145 7.97 6.17 -0.93
C ASP A 145 7.81 7.15 -2.10
N ILE A 146 7.78 6.62 -3.31
CA ILE A 146 7.60 7.37 -4.56
C ILE A 146 6.31 8.21 -4.57
N ASN A 147 5.28 7.77 -3.84
CA ASN A 147 4.00 8.43 -3.71
C ASN A 147 3.90 9.36 -2.48
N ARG A 148 5.01 9.60 -1.77
CA ARG A 148 5.04 10.49 -0.60
C ARG A 148 4.64 11.91 -0.97
N VAL A 149 3.79 12.50 -0.15
CA VAL A 149 3.27 13.86 -0.36
C VAL A 149 3.92 14.83 0.61
N TYR A 150 4.17 16.05 0.13
CA TYR A 150 4.76 17.14 0.90
C TYR A 150 3.70 18.22 1.11
N PHE A 151 3.45 18.54 2.38
CA PHE A 151 2.58 19.66 2.77
C PHE A 151 3.38 20.95 2.61
N THR A 152 3.09 21.72 1.57
CA THR A 152 3.86 22.92 1.25
C THR A 152 3.42 24.12 2.08
N THR A 153 4.28 25.14 2.14
CA THR A 153 4.03 26.44 2.77
C THR A 153 3.58 27.47 1.72
N THR A 154 3.64 28.77 2.02
CA THR A 154 3.22 29.81 1.06
C THR A 154 4.29 30.05 0.00
N SER A 155 3.97 30.87 -0.99
CA SER A 155 4.92 31.36 -1.99
C SER A 155 5.66 32.62 -1.55
N ASP A 156 5.56 33.01 -0.28
CA ASP A 156 6.23 34.20 0.24
C ASP A 156 7.74 33.90 0.38
N ASP A 157 8.61 34.88 0.17
CA ASP A 157 10.08 34.69 0.11
C ASP A 157 10.69 34.14 1.42
N GLU A 158 10.02 34.34 2.54
CA GLU A 158 10.41 33.78 3.84
C GLU A 158 10.19 32.27 3.93
N ASP A 159 9.23 31.75 3.16
CA ASP A 159 8.76 30.37 3.18
C ASP A 159 9.33 29.56 2.00
N LEU A 160 9.29 30.12 0.78
CA LEU A 160 9.84 29.52 -0.44
C LEU A 160 11.21 30.15 -0.77
N LEU A 161 12.28 29.50 -0.33
CA LEU A 161 13.64 30.03 -0.37
C LEU A 161 14.31 29.89 -1.76
N PHE A 162 13.91 28.89 -2.54
CA PHE A 162 14.43 28.65 -3.88
C PHE A 162 13.40 27.93 -4.74
N LEU A 163 13.30 28.31 -6.01
CA LEU A 163 12.51 27.60 -7.01
C LEU A 163 13.19 27.72 -8.38
N SER A 164 13.39 26.59 -9.04
CA SER A 164 13.98 26.51 -10.38
C SER A 164 12.89 26.18 -11.40
N PRO A 165 12.81 26.91 -12.53
CA PRO A 165 11.87 26.59 -13.62
C PRO A 165 12.04 25.18 -14.20
N ARG A 166 13.21 24.54 -13.99
CA ARG A 166 13.47 23.15 -14.38
C ARG A 166 12.50 22.16 -13.73
N LEU A 167 11.95 22.47 -12.56
CA LEU A 167 10.97 21.61 -11.89
C LEU A 167 9.71 21.37 -12.76
N PHE A 168 9.38 22.35 -13.60
CA PHE A 168 8.22 22.34 -14.49
C PHE A 168 8.60 22.05 -15.96
N LYS A 169 9.84 21.65 -16.23
CA LYS A 169 10.33 21.36 -17.58
C LYS A 169 10.94 19.98 -17.59
N ASP A 170 10.21 19.02 -18.15
CA ASP A 170 10.66 17.64 -18.09
C ASP A 170 10.03 16.85 -19.24
N GLU A 171 10.90 16.43 -20.17
CA GLU A 171 10.59 15.67 -21.37
C GLU A 171 10.28 14.22 -21.00
N TYR A 172 9.01 13.85 -21.16
CA TYR A 172 8.50 12.60 -20.66
C TYR A 172 8.24 11.61 -21.81
N ASP A 173 9.05 10.56 -21.86
CA ASP A 173 8.79 9.38 -22.68
C ASP A 173 8.19 8.28 -21.80
N GLU A 174 6.88 8.06 -21.95
CA GLU A 174 6.12 7.05 -21.22
C GLU A 174 6.75 5.66 -21.29
N ALA A 175 7.28 5.26 -22.45
CA ALA A 175 7.84 3.93 -22.64
C ALA A 175 9.18 3.79 -21.91
N ALA A 176 10.05 4.80 -22.01
CA ALA A 176 11.34 4.81 -21.33
C ALA A 176 11.19 4.83 -19.80
N VAL A 177 10.26 5.63 -19.27
CA VAL A 177 10.02 5.71 -17.82
C VAL A 177 9.35 4.45 -17.29
N ALA A 178 8.43 3.85 -18.04
CA ALA A 178 7.86 2.55 -17.67
C ALA A 178 8.92 1.44 -17.65
N ALA A 179 9.87 1.47 -18.58
CA ALA A 179 11.00 0.53 -18.59
C ALA A 179 11.93 0.77 -17.38
N GLU A 180 12.30 2.03 -17.10
CA GLU A 180 13.11 2.39 -15.94
C GLU A 180 12.43 1.97 -14.63
N GLY A 181 11.13 2.26 -14.48
CA GLY A 181 10.36 1.91 -13.29
C GLY A 181 10.36 0.41 -12.99
N LYS A 182 10.26 -0.44 -14.02
CA LYS A 182 10.38 -1.90 -13.86
C LYS A 182 11.76 -2.33 -13.36
N VAL A 183 12.82 -1.75 -13.94
CA VAL A 183 14.21 -2.05 -13.52
C VAL A 183 14.43 -1.64 -12.07
N LEU A 184 13.96 -0.45 -11.67
CA LEU A 184 14.08 0.01 -10.29
C LEU A 184 13.29 -0.89 -9.33
N GLU A 185 12.08 -1.30 -9.68
CA GLU A 185 11.28 -2.22 -8.86
C GLU A 185 11.96 -3.59 -8.68
N GLU A 186 12.61 -4.12 -9.71
CA GLU A 186 13.40 -5.36 -9.61
C GLU A 186 14.62 -5.16 -8.71
N ARG A 187 15.34 -4.02 -8.84
CA ARG A 187 16.49 -3.72 -7.99
C ARG A 187 16.09 -3.62 -6.51
N GLU A 188 14.97 -2.96 -6.19
CA GLU A 188 14.41 -2.91 -4.84
C GLU A 188 14.00 -4.30 -4.34
N ARG A 189 13.34 -5.09 -5.20
CA ARG A 189 12.88 -6.45 -4.85
C ARG A 189 14.02 -7.41 -4.54
N TYR A 190 15.12 -7.32 -5.29
CA TYR A 190 16.28 -8.22 -5.17
C TYR A 190 17.44 -7.61 -4.35
N GLY A 191 17.27 -6.41 -3.77
CA GLY A 191 18.30 -5.76 -2.97
C GLY A 191 19.57 -5.42 -3.77
N GLN A 192 19.43 -5.03 -5.02
CA GLN A 192 20.53 -4.65 -5.93
C GLN A 192 20.81 -3.14 -5.92
N GLU A 193 20.37 -2.45 -4.87
CA GLU A 193 20.62 -1.02 -4.66
C GLU A 193 22.03 -0.80 -4.11
N GLU A 194 22.68 0.28 -4.54
CA GLU A 194 23.99 0.66 -4.02
C GLU A 194 23.79 1.53 -2.77
N LEU A 195 23.53 0.88 -1.63
CA LEU A 195 23.21 1.52 -0.37
C LEU A 195 24.09 1.01 0.77
N PRO A 196 24.39 1.83 1.80
CA PRO A 196 25.00 1.32 3.02
C PRO A 196 24.03 0.39 3.78
N GLU A 197 24.58 -0.54 4.57
CA GLU A 197 23.82 -1.61 5.23
C GLU A 197 22.69 -1.11 6.15
N GLY A 198 22.85 0.09 6.73
CA GLY A 198 21.85 0.72 7.58
C GLY A 198 20.66 1.34 6.83
N ALA A 199 20.76 1.59 5.52
CA ALA A 199 19.77 2.37 4.78
C ALA A 199 18.39 1.71 4.68
N HIS A 200 18.32 0.37 4.71
CA HIS A 200 17.05 -0.37 4.69
C HIS A 200 16.41 -0.53 6.08
N LYS A 201 17.10 -0.14 7.15
CA LYS A 201 16.55 -0.18 8.51
C LYS A 201 15.71 1.07 8.72
N ALA A 202 14.51 0.89 9.26
CA ALA A 202 13.66 2.02 9.64
C ALA A 202 14.38 2.86 10.70
N ASN A 203 14.81 4.06 10.32
CA ASN A 203 15.53 4.98 11.18
C ASN A 203 15.20 6.41 10.74
N LYS A 204 14.67 7.18 11.70
CA LYS A 204 14.28 8.57 11.48
C LYS A 204 15.48 9.53 11.43
N HIS A 205 16.58 9.15 12.08
CA HIS A 205 17.79 9.95 12.26
C HIS A 205 18.98 9.20 11.67
N TYR A 206 18.87 8.78 10.41
CA TYR A 206 19.93 8.01 9.77
C TYR A 206 21.03 8.93 9.21
N GLU A 207 22.28 8.58 9.51
CA GLU A 207 23.47 9.35 9.15
C GLU A 207 24.35 8.56 8.16
N PRO A 208 24.01 8.53 6.85
CA PRO A 208 24.67 7.66 5.88
C PRO A 208 26.18 7.93 5.73
N TRP A 209 26.66 9.14 6.03
CA TRP A 209 28.09 9.49 5.95
C TRP A 209 28.95 8.88 7.06
N LYS A 210 28.35 8.21 8.05
CA LYS A 210 29.08 7.51 9.12
C LYS A 210 29.30 6.01 8.82
N GLU A 211 28.68 5.48 7.76
CA GLU A 211 28.80 4.07 7.38
C GLU A 211 29.69 3.90 6.13
N GLU A 212 30.46 2.81 6.07
CA GLU A 212 31.29 2.48 4.89
C GLU A 212 30.49 1.69 3.85
N PHE A 213 30.65 2.03 2.57
CA PHE A 213 30.12 1.25 1.45
C PHE A 213 30.90 -0.06 1.29
N LYS A 214 30.33 -1.19 1.72
CA LYS A 214 30.88 -2.51 1.40
C LYS A 214 30.30 -2.97 0.05
N LYS A 215 31.17 -3.13 -0.95
CA LYS A 215 30.79 -3.42 -2.34
C LYS A 215 30.43 -4.89 -2.63
N ASP A 216 30.46 -5.77 -1.64
CA ASP A 216 30.23 -7.21 -1.81
C ASP A 216 29.06 -7.70 -0.94
N SER A 217 27.84 -7.50 -1.41
CA SER A 217 26.66 -8.18 -0.88
C SER A 217 26.02 -8.98 -2.00
N GLN A 218 26.45 -10.24 -2.17
CA GLN A 218 25.72 -11.21 -2.97
C GLN A 218 24.27 -11.29 -2.45
N GLY A 219 23.32 -11.16 -3.37
CA GLY A 219 21.89 -10.95 -3.09
C GLY A 219 21.33 -11.88 -2.00
N ILE A 220 20.80 -11.27 -0.95
CA ILE A 220 20.03 -11.95 0.08
C ILE A 220 18.63 -12.21 -0.48
N PHE A 221 18.35 -13.48 -0.76
CA PHE A 221 17.04 -13.99 -1.17
C PHE A 221 15.93 -13.53 -0.21
N LYS A 222 15.06 -12.61 -0.67
CA LYS A 222 13.71 -12.41 -0.12
C LYS A 222 12.70 -13.03 -1.08
N GLY A 223 12.50 -14.33 -0.95
CA GLY A 223 11.50 -15.08 -1.71
C GLY A 223 11.03 -16.28 -0.91
N GLN A 224 10.09 -16.09 -0.01
CA GLN A 224 9.38 -17.19 0.62
C GLN A 224 8.26 -17.63 -0.34
N GLU A 225 8.61 -18.50 -1.29
CA GLU A 225 7.65 -19.22 -2.11
C GLU A 225 6.83 -20.16 -1.21
N PHE A 226 5.53 -19.88 -1.09
CA PHE A 226 4.58 -20.88 -0.61
C PHE A 226 4.43 -21.96 -1.69
N LYS A 227 5.15 -23.06 -1.51
CA LYS A 227 4.87 -24.32 -2.23
C LYS A 227 3.50 -24.83 -1.78
N ASN A 228 2.49 -24.73 -2.64
CA ASN A 228 1.22 -25.42 -2.48
C ASN A 228 1.45 -26.93 -2.50
N SER A 229 1.31 -27.58 -1.34
CA SER A 229 1.29 -29.02 -1.23
C SER A 229 -0.07 -29.56 -1.64
N ARG A 230 -0.05 -30.43 -2.66
CA ARG A 230 -1.13 -31.36 -3.02
C ARG A 230 -1.64 -32.08 -1.77
N ILE A 231 -2.96 -32.15 -1.61
CA ILE A 231 -3.62 -33.24 -0.88
C ILE A 231 -4.65 -33.82 -1.85
N SER A 232 -4.32 -35.01 -2.35
CA SER A 232 -5.22 -35.90 -3.08
C SER A 232 -6.07 -36.65 -2.07
N THR A 233 -7.40 -36.67 -2.24
CA THR A 233 -8.26 -37.69 -1.65
C THR A 233 -9.25 -38.20 -2.69
N SER A 234 -9.27 -39.52 -2.81
CA SER A 234 -10.07 -40.34 -3.73
C SER A 234 -11.22 -41.03 -3.00
N ALA A 235 -12.38 -41.15 -3.65
CA ALA A 235 -13.49 -42.11 -3.50
C ALA A 235 -14.85 -41.37 -3.60
N ALA A 236 -15.95 -41.85 -4.20
CA ALA A 236 -16.23 -43.00 -5.03
C ALA A 236 -17.57 -42.77 -5.80
N SER A 237 -17.77 -43.57 -6.84
CA SER A 237 -18.83 -43.70 -7.85
C SER A 237 -20.31 -43.62 -7.43
N ALA A 238 -21.15 -43.06 -8.33
CA ALA A 238 -22.47 -43.60 -8.71
C ALA A 238 -22.94 -43.04 -10.07
N SER A 239 -23.45 -43.93 -10.91
CA SER A 239 -23.82 -43.80 -12.33
C SER A 239 -25.29 -43.45 -12.57
N ALA A 240 -25.62 -42.66 -13.61
CA ALA A 240 -26.84 -42.80 -14.42
C ALA A 240 -26.79 -41.98 -15.73
N ALA A 241 -27.56 -42.44 -16.72
CA ALA A 241 -27.41 -42.29 -18.17
C ALA A 241 -27.88 -40.97 -18.84
N SER A 242 -27.19 -40.65 -19.94
CA SER A 242 -27.52 -39.96 -21.21
C SER A 242 -28.93 -39.40 -21.48
N THR A 243 -29.00 -38.19 -22.06
CA THR A 243 -29.65 -37.89 -23.36
C THR A 243 -29.09 -36.59 -23.97
N ALA A 244 -28.79 -36.62 -25.28
CA ALA A 244 -28.35 -35.48 -26.09
C ALA A 244 -29.53 -34.59 -26.52
N ALA A 245 -29.34 -33.27 -26.60
CA ALA A 245 -30.13 -32.39 -27.48
C ALA A 245 -29.41 -31.07 -27.76
N THR A 246 -29.46 -30.69 -29.03
CA THR A 246 -28.77 -29.63 -29.75
C THR A 246 -29.46 -28.26 -29.60
N SER A 247 -28.66 -27.19 -29.57
CA SER A 247 -28.91 -25.82 -30.10
C SER A 247 -30.16 -25.03 -29.68
N THR A 248 -29.99 -23.83 -29.12
CA THR A 248 -30.30 -22.54 -29.81
C THR A 248 -29.98 -21.31 -28.93
N THR A 249 -29.38 -20.32 -29.58
CA THR A 249 -28.88 -19.02 -29.13
C THR A 249 -29.92 -18.09 -28.53
N SER A 250 -29.61 -17.44 -27.40
CA SER A 250 -30.30 -16.24 -26.88
C SER A 250 -29.25 -15.17 -26.52
N ALA A 251 -29.10 -14.17 -27.37
CA ALA A 251 -28.04 -13.16 -27.36
C ALA A 251 -28.15 -12.07 -26.27
N ALA A 252 -28.91 -12.28 -25.20
CA ALA A 252 -29.13 -11.29 -24.14
C ALA A 252 -28.29 -11.52 -22.87
N GLN A 253 -27.51 -12.60 -22.80
CA GLN A 253 -26.77 -12.99 -21.58
C GLN A 253 -25.28 -13.29 -21.81
N ASP A 254 -24.70 -12.92 -22.97
CA ASP A 254 -23.31 -13.28 -23.30
C ASP A 254 -22.27 -12.20 -22.93
N ASN A 255 -22.60 -11.30 -22.01
CA ASN A 255 -21.68 -10.27 -21.55
C ASN A 255 -21.81 -9.96 -20.05
N TYR A 256 -20.71 -9.50 -19.46
CA TYR A 256 -20.65 -8.92 -18.13
C TYR A 256 -20.38 -7.42 -18.26
N LEU A 257 -21.36 -6.61 -17.86
CA LEU A 257 -21.30 -5.13 -17.91
C LEU A 257 -20.96 -4.56 -19.31
N GLY A 258 -21.25 -5.29 -20.40
CA GLY A 258 -20.86 -4.88 -21.77
C GLY A 258 -19.51 -5.44 -22.25
N ILE A 259 -18.86 -6.31 -21.47
CA ILE A 259 -17.70 -7.10 -21.92
C ILE A 259 -18.15 -8.53 -22.25
N PRO A 260 -18.01 -8.99 -23.50
CA PRO A 260 -18.33 -10.36 -23.86
C PRO A 260 -17.57 -11.38 -23.01
N TYR A 261 -18.22 -12.44 -22.54
CA TYR A 261 -17.55 -13.46 -21.71
C TYR A 261 -16.38 -14.12 -22.44
N GLY A 262 -16.48 -14.32 -23.76
CA GLY A 262 -15.37 -14.81 -24.58
C GLY A 262 -14.13 -13.91 -24.54
N GLU A 263 -14.29 -12.58 -24.45
CA GLU A 263 -13.17 -11.63 -24.31
C GLU A 263 -12.50 -11.79 -22.94
N ILE A 264 -13.30 -11.97 -21.88
CA ILE A 264 -12.81 -12.19 -20.51
C ILE A 264 -12.03 -13.51 -20.43
N ILE A 265 -12.57 -14.59 -21.00
CA ILE A 265 -11.93 -15.92 -21.01
C ILE A 265 -10.62 -15.88 -21.81
N LYS A 266 -10.64 -15.25 -22.99
CA LYS A 266 -9.43 -15.07 -23.80
C LYS A 266 -8.35 -14.30 -23.04
N LYS A 267 -8.72 -13.21 -22.37
CA LYS A 267 -7.77 -12.43 -21.55
C LYS A 267 -7.26 -13.23 -20.36
N TRP A 268 -8.12 -14.02 -19.71
CA TRP A 268 -7.73 -14.92 -18.62
C TRP A 268 -6.62 -15.88 -19.04
N TRP A 269 -6.76 -16.54 -20.19
CA TRP A 269 -5.73 -17.44 -20.70
C TRP A 269 -4.46 -16.70 -21.11
N GLN A 270 -4.58 -15.51 -21.71
CA GLN A 270 -3.42 -14.65 -22.00
C GLN A 270 -2.60 -14.31 -20.75
N MET A 271 -3.26 -14.02 -19.62
CA MET A 271 -2.58 -13.60 -18.39
C MET A 271 -2.04 -14.75 -17.56
N TYR A 272 -2.70 -15.91 -17.57
CA TYR A 272 -2.42 -16.97 -16.59
C TYR A 272 -2.13 -18.36 -17.18
N ASN A 273 -2.11 -18.48 -18.51
CA ASN A 273 -1.75 -19.74 -19.17
C ASN A 273 -1.02 -19.49 -20.50
N ASP A 274 -0.21 -18.42 -20.56
CA ASP A 274 0.59 -18.05 -21.74
C ASP A 274 -0.22 -17.93 -23.05
N GLY A 275 -1.51 -17.59 -22.94
CA GLY A 275 -2.45 -17.53 -24.07
C GLY A 275 -2.88 -18.89 -24.61
N GLN A 276 -2.45 -19.99 -24.01
CA GLN A 276 -2.83 -21.34 -24.39
C GLN A 276 -4.17 -21.72 -23.76
N GLU A 277 -4.99 -22.46 -24.51
CA GLU A 277 -6.19 -23.05 -23.97
C GLU A 277 -5.88 -24.37 -23.23
N PRO A 278 -6.76 -24.83 -22.33
CA PRO A 278 -6.57 -26.10 -21.64
C PRO A 278 -6.41 -27.29 -22.59
N MET A 279 -5.48 -28.19 -22.26
CA MET A 279 -5.15 -29.39 -23.03
C MET A 279 -5.26 -30.65 -22.15
N CYS A 280 -5.22 -31.84 -22.76
CA CYS A 280 -5.48 -33.13 -22.10
C CYS A 280 -4.82 -33.30 -20.72
N SER A 281 -3.59 -32.81 -20.54
CA SER A 281 -2.83 -32.93 -19.29
C SER A 281 -3.33 -32.05 -18.13
N ASN A 282 -4.03 -30.94 -18.40
CA ASN A 282 -4.42 -29.94 -17.40
C ASN A 282 -5.88 -29.46 -17.50
N ARG A 283 -6.66 -29.99 -18.46
CA ARG A 283 -8.03 -29.53 -18.78
C ARG A 283 -8.98 -29.46 -17.58
N ASN A 284 -8.97 -30.46 -16.69
CA ASN A 284 -9.89 -30.52 -15.54
C ASN A 284 -9.56 -29.42 -14.52
N THR A 285 -8.27 -29.26 -14.21
CA THR A 285 -7.79 -28.25 -13.26
C THR A 285 -8.06 -26.85 -13.78
N LEU A 286 -7.71 -26.56 -15.03
CA LEU A 286 -7.91 -25.24 -15.61
C LEU A 286 -9.39 -24.89 -15.82
N THR A 287 -10.22 -25.87 -16.21
CA THR A 287 -11.67 -25.64 -16.33
C THR A 287 -12.29 -25.32 -14.96
N PHE A 288 -11.96 -26.10 -13.93
CA PHE A 288 -12.41 -25.84 -12.57
C PHE A 288 -11.95 -24.46 -12.09
N GLU A 289 -10.67 -24.13 -12.29
CA GLU A 289 -10.10 -22.85 -11.90
C GLU A 289 -10.78 -21.68 -12.60
N LEU A 290 -11.01 -21.78 -13.91
CA LEU A 290 -11.76 -20.78 -14.68
C LEU A 290 -13.19 -20.63 -14.11
N ALA A 291 -13.90 -21.74 -13.87
CA ALA A 291 -15.26 -21.72 -13.33
C ALA A 291 -15.35 -21.10 -11.92
N VAL A 292 -14.40 -21.40 -11.03
CA VAL A 292 -14.33 -20.81 -9.67
C VAL A 292 -14.18 -19.29 -9.72
N ASN A 293 -13.53 -18.77 -10.76
CA ASN A 293 -13.38 -17.33 -10.96
C ASN A 293 -14.64 -16.74 -11.62
N LEU A 294 -15.03 -17.25 -12.79
CA LEU A 294 -16.14 -16.69 -13.59
C LEU A 294 -17.48 -16.70 -12.86
N ARG A 295 -17.72 -17.62 -11.92
CA ARG A 295 -18.98 -17.67 -11.15
C ARG A 295 -19.36 -16.33 -10.49
N HIS A 296 -18.37 -15.51 -10.11
CA HIS A 296 -18.59 -14.20 -9.47
C HIS A 296 -19.18 -13.16 -10.43
N ILE A 297 -18.92 -13.27 -11.73
CA ILE A 297 -19.44 -12.37 -12.78
C ILE A 297 -20.59 -12.99 -13.58
N CYS A 298 -20.90 -14.26 -13.31
CA CYS A 298 -22.03 -15.00 -13.90
C CYS A 298 -23.21 -15.15 -12.92
N GLY A 299 -23.19 -14.46 -11.78
CA GLY A 299 -24.25 -14.55 -10.77
C GLY A 299 -24.41 -15.96 -10.17
N PHE A 300 -23.34 -16.77 -10.19
CA PHE A 300 -23.36 -18.18 -9.79
C PHE A 300 -24.37 -19.05 -10.58
N ASP A 301 -24.73 -18.62 -11.80
CA ASP A 301 -25.60 -19.39 -12.68
C ASP A 301 -24.84 -20.52 -13.37
N ARG A 302 -25.25 -21.76 -13.06
CA ARG A 302 -24.71 -22.99 -13.63
C ARG A 302 -24.86 -23.05 -15.15
N ASN A 303 -26.00 -22.63 -15.69
CA ASN A 303 -26.30 -22.77 -17.11
C ASN A 303 -25.50 -21.73 -17.92
N LEU A 304 -25.37 -20.51 -17.40
CA LEU A 304 -24.52 -19.49 -18.00
C LEU A 304 -23.06 -19.93 -18.02
N LEU A 305 -22.53 -20.48 -16.92
CA LEU A 305 -21.16 -21.04 -16.89
C LEU A 305 -20.98 -22.17 -17.90
N ALA A 306 -21.95 -23.06 -18.04
CA ALA A 306 -21.91 -24.15 -19.01
C ALA A 306 -21.90 -23.66 -20.46
N GLN A 307 -22.61 -22.58 -20.73
CA GLN A 307 -22.69 -21.93 -22.04
C GLN A 307 -21.38 -21.24 -22.41
N ILE A 308 -20.78 -20.47 -21.49
CA ILE A 308 -19.61 -19.65 -21.80
C ILE A 308 -18.29 -20.41 -21.72
N ILE A 309 -18.20 -21.49 -20.92
CA ILE A 309 -16.99 -22.30 -20.79
C ILE A 309 -17.00 -23.38 -21.90
N PRO A 310 -16.05 -23.33 -22.85
CA PRO A 310 -15.93 -24.33 -23.90
C PRO A 310 -15.53 -25.72 -23.38
N CYS A 311 -15.85 -26.74 -24.16
CA CYS A 311 -15.28 -28.08 -23.99
C CYS A 311 -13.91 -28.13 -24.67
N TYR A 312 -12.87 -27.68 -23.95
CA TYR A 312 -11.49 -27.65 -24.44
C TYR A 312 -10.97 -29.06 -24.77
N ASP A 313 -10.25 -29.23 -25.87
CA ASP A 313 -9.58 -30.49 -26.25
C ASP A 313 -10.49 -31.74 -26.22
N GLY A 314 -11.73 -31.61 -26.71
CA GLY A 314 -12.69 -32.73 -26.77
C GLY A 314 -13.16 -33.21 -25.39
N PHE A 315 -13.00 -32.38 -24.36
CA PHE A 315 -13.46 -32.63 -22.99
C PHE A 315 -14.95 -33.00 -22.97
N PRO A 316 -15.34 -34.18 -22.44
CA PRO A 316 -16.74 -34.56 -22.40
C PRO A 316 -17.58 -33.54 -21.63
N GLU A 317 -18.75 -33.19 -22.16
CA GLU A 317 -19.67 -32.23 -21.54
C GLU A 317 -19.96 -32.59 -20.07
N GLN A 318 -20.07 -33.89 -19.76
CA GLN A 318 -20.31 -34.39 -18.42
C GLN A 318 -19.18 -34.06 -17.44
N GLU A 319 -17.92 -34.15 -17.87
CA GLU A 319 -16.76 -33.81 -17.05
C GLU A 319 -16.67 -32.29 -16.84
N LYS A 320 -16.98 -31.49 -17.88
CA LYS A 320 -17.11 -30.02 -17.74
C LYS A 320 -18.17 -29.65 -16.72
N MET A 321 -19.34 -30.26 -16.81
CA MET A 321 -20.42 -30.00 -15.87
C MET A 321 -20.06 -30.43 -14.44
N ALA A 322 -19.30 -31.51 -14.27
CA ALA A 322 -18.78 -31.88 -12.96
C ALA A 322 -17.82 -30.82 -12.40
N CYS A 323 -16.88 -30.31 -13.20
CA CYS A 323 -15.99 -29.22 -12.80
C CYS A 323 -16.77 -27.95 -12.42
N ILE A 324 -17.78 -27.57 -13.20
CA ILE A 324 -18.64 -26.40 -12.90
C ILE A 324 -19.40 -26.60 -11.59
N ASN A 325 -19.99 -27.78 -11.37
CA ASN A 325 -20.71 -28.09 -10.13
C ASN A 325 -19.76 -28.03 -8.92
N SER A 326 -18.57 -28.60 -9.04
CA SER A 326 -17.54 -28.48 -8.00
C SER A 326 -17.19 -27.02 -7.72
N ALA A 327 -17.00 -26.22 -8.78
CA ALA A 327 -16.69 -24.79 -8.65
C ALA A 327 -17.82 -23.99 -8.01
N LEU A 328 -19.08 -24.34 -8.25
CA LEU A 328 -20.24 -23.68 -7.61
C LEU A 328 -20.41 -24.06 -6.14
N ASN A 329 -19.98 -25.26 -5.75
CA ASN A 329 -20.03 -25.74 -4.36
C ASN A 329 -18.88 -25.20 -3.49
N GLU A 330 -17.84 -24.63 -4.09
CA GLU A 330 -16.77 -23.96 -3.35
C GLU A 330 -17.30 -22.79 -2.51
N LYS A 331 -16.64 -22.52 -1.39
CA LYS A 331 -17.04 -21.44 -0.47
C LYS A 331 -17.20 -20.12 -1.24
N ILE A 332 -18.31 -19.42 -1.01
CA ILE A 332 -18.56 -18.10 -1.60
C ILE A 332 -17.67 -17.08 -0.89
N THR A 333 -16.93 -16.31 -1.68
CA THR A 333 -16.02 -15.26 -1.24
C THR A 333 -16.27 -14.00 -2.05
N GLN A 334 -15.56 -12.92 -1.71
CA GLN A 334 -15.38 -11.79 -2.63
C GLN A 334 -14.73 -12.26 -3.93
N MET A 335 -14.82 -11.44 -4.98
CA MET A 335 -14.22 -11.73 -6.28
C MET A 335 -12.69 -11.98 -6.16
N PRO A 336 -12.17 -13.08 -6.71
CA PRO A 336 -10.75 -13.40 -6.63
C PRO A 336 -9.90 -12.35 -7.34
N LYS A 337 -8.71 -12.08 -6.78
CA LYS A 337 -7.76 -11.10 -7.33
C LYS A 337 -7.46 -11.32 -8.80
N ARG A 338 -7.29 -12.58 -9.22
CA ARG A 338 -6.97 -12.91 -10.62
C ARG A 338 -8.04 -12.46 -11.60
N LEU A 339 -9.32 -12.56 -11.22
CA LEU A 339 -10.42 -12.07 -12.04
C LEU A 339 -10.48 -10.54 -12.04
N LYS A 340 -10.25 -9.89 -10.88
CA LYS A 340 -10.14 -8.42 -10.80
C LYS A 340 -9.04 -7.89 -11.70
N ASP A 341 -7.88 -8.55 -11.73
CA ASP A 341 -6.74 -8.18 -12.56
C ASP A 341 -7.06 -8.32 -14.06
N VAL A 342 -7.79 -9.37 -14.46
CA VAL A 342 -8.27 -9.55 -15.86
C VAL A 342 -9.22 -8.43 -16.27
N LEU A 343 -10.23 -8.14 -15.45
CA LEU A 343 -11.20 -7.08 -15.71
C LEU A 343 -10.52 -5.70 -15.75
N SER A 344 -9.57 -5.44 -14.85
CA SER A 344 -8.75 -4.22 -14.83
C SER A 344 -7.91 -4.08 -16.09
N THR A 345 -7.31 -5.17 -16.58
CA THR A 345 -6.52 -5.16 -17.82
C THR A 345 -7.40 -4.85 -19.03
N ILE A 346 -8.57 -5.47 -19.16
CA ILE A 346 -9.54 -5.19 -20.24
C ILE A 346 -9.97 -3.72 -20.18
N ARG A 347 -10.28 -3.22 -18.99
CA ARG A 347 -10.60 -1.80 -18.77
C ARG A 347 -9.50 -0.87 -19.27
N GLN A 348 -8.23 -1.15 -18.91
CA GLN A 348 -7.09 -0.35 -19.36
C GLN A 348 -6.92 -0.38 -20.88
N GLU A 349 -7.14 -1.54 -21.51
CA GLU A 349 -7.08 -1.67 -22.98
C GLU A 349 -8.17 -0.84 -23.66
N ARG A 350 -9.39 -0.84 -23.14
CA ARG A 350 -10.50 -0.04 -23.70
C ARG A 350 -10.32 1.47 -23.47
N MET A 351 -9.76 1.88 -22.33
CA MET A 351 -9.35 3.29 -22.11
C MET A 351 -8.33 3.75 -23.14
N LYS A 352 -7.34 2.91 -23.48
CA LYS A 352 -6.35 3.23 -24.52
C LYS A 352 -6.97 3.32 -25.92
N GLN A 353 -7.96 2.48 -26.23
CA GLN A 353 -8.66 2.50 -27.52
C GLN A 353 -9.59 3.71 -27.69
N GLY A 354 -10.24 4.17 -26.61
CA GLY A 354 -11.05 5.40 -26.61
C GLY A 354 -10.23 6.65 -26.96
N ASN A 355 -8.98 6.73 -26.50
CA ASN A 355 -8.05 7.82 -26.85
C ASN A 355 -7.52 7.74 -28.30
N ALA A 356 -7.64 6.59 -28.96
CA ALA A 356 -7.20 6.37 -30.35
C ALA A 356 -8.32 6.54 -31.40
N GLY A 357 -9.50 7.04 -31.01
CA GLY A 357 -10.59 7.39 -31.93
C GLY A 357 -11.39 6.21 -32.53
N GLY A 358 -11.21 4.99 -32.00
CA GLY A 358 -11.78 3.76 -32.58
C GLY A 358 -13.15 3.33 -32.06
N GLY A 359 -13.79 4.06 -31.13
CA GLY A 359 -15.09 3.70 -30.56
C GLY A 359 -15.80 4.88 -29.88
N SER A 360 -17.09 4.72 -29.59
CA SER A 360 -17.91 5.69 -28.84
C SER A 360 -17.28 5.94 -27.46
N ALA A 361 -16.74 7.15 -27.25
CA ALA A 361 -16.11 7.54 -25.98
C ALA A 361 -17.07 7.42 -24.79
N ALA A 362 -18.36 7.70 -25.01
CA ALA A 362 -19.40 7.62 -24.00
C ALA A 362 -19.68 6.18 -23.53
N ASP A 363 -19.67 5.21 -24.45
CA ASP A 363 -19.91 3.79 -24.10
C ASP A 363 -18.74 3.20 -23.30
N ASN A 364 -17.51 3.62 -23.62
CA ASN A 364 -16.31 3.21 -22.87
C ASN A 364 -16.28 3.81 -21.46
N GLU A 365 -16.66 5.07 -21.29
CA GLU A 365 -16.74 5.72 -19.98
C GLU A 365 -17.82 5.07 -19.09
N ALA A 366 -19.00 4.78 -19.64
CA ALA A 366 -20.07 4.08 -18.93
C ALA A 366 -19.64 2.68 -18.45
N LEU A 367 -18.95 1.92 -19.30
CA LEU A 367 -18.40 0.60 -18.94
C LEU A 367 -17.37 0.70 -17.82
N VAL A 368 -16.45 1.67 -17.91
CA VAL A 368 -15.42 1.90 -16.89
C VAL A 368 -16.06 2.19 -15.53
N ASN A 369 -17.04 3.09 -15.50
CA ASN A 369 -17.75 3.45 -14.28
C ASN A 369 -18.51 2.24 -13.71
N ALA A 370 -19.16 1.44 -14.57
CA ALA A 370 -19.87 0.23 -14.14
C ALA A 370 -18.93 -0.81 -13.50
N LEU A 371 -17.73 -1.00 -14.06
CA LEU A 371 -16.70 -1.89 -13.49
C LEU A 371 -16.21 -1.39 -12.13
N ASP A 372 -15.99 -0.08 -12.00
CA ASP A 372 -15.59 0.53 -10.73
C ASP A 372 -16.66 0.36 -9.65
N GLU A 373 -17.91 0.62 -9.99
CA GLU A 373 -19.03 0.41 -9.06
C GLU A 373 -19.18 -1.06 -8.66
N ALA A 374 -19.04 -2.00 -9.61
CA ALA A 374 -19.12 -3.42 -9.32
C ALA A 374 -17.99 -3.88 -8.40
N ASN A 375 -16.76 -3.42 -8.66
CA ASN A 375 -15.61 -3.74 -7.83
C ASN A 375 -15.73 -3.10 -6.43
N ALA A 376 -16.21 -1.86 -6.32
CA ALA A 376 -16.45 -1.20 -5.04
C ALA A 376 -17.53 -1.90 -4.21
N LYS A 377 -18.58 -2.43 -4.85
CA LYS A 377 -19.61 -3.25 -4.17
C LYS A 377 -19.04 -4.58 -3.68
N ASP A 378 -18.21 -5.24 -4.49
CA ASP A 378 -17.55 -6.50 -4.12
C ASP A 378 -16.54 -6.32 -2.97
N ASP A 379 -15.80 -5.20 -2.94
CA ASP A 379 -14.87 -4.88 -1.85
C ASP A 379 -15.57 -4.76 -0.48
N LEU A 380 -16.89 -4.52 -0.47
CA LEU A 380 -17.72 -4.50 0.74
C LEU A 380 -18.31 -5.87 1.12
N PHE A 381 -18.02 -6.94 0.38
CA PHE A 381 -18.61 -8.28 0.59
C PHE A 381 -18.50 -8.74 2.05
N TYR A 382 -17.29 -8.73 2.62
CA TYR A 382 -17.08 -9.17 4.00
C TYR A 382 -17.64 -8.19 5.03
N TYR A 383 -17.59 -6.89 4.74
CA TYR A 383 -18.16 -5.86 5.62
C TYR A 383 -19.68 -6.04 5.76
N ASN A 384 -20.38 -6.26 4.64
CA ASN A 384 -21.82 -6.47 4.61
C ASN A 384 -22.25 -7.80 5.25
N ALA A 385 -21.33 -8.78 5.33
CA ALA A 385 -21.54 -10.05 5.99
C ALA A 385 -21.23 -10.02 7.50
N LEU A 386 -20.78 -8.90 8.06
CA LEU A 386 -20.49 -8.80 9.49
C LEU A 386 -21.76 -8.97 10.33
N PRO A 387 -21.72 -9.75 11.43
CA PRO A 387 -22.84 -9.87 12.35
C PRO A 387 -23.04 -8.58 13.14
N LYS A 388 -24.02 -8.56 14.04
CA LYS A 388 -24.15 -7.46 15.01
C LYS A 388 -22.95 -7.47 15.97
N LEU A 389 -22.07 -6.48 15.83
CA LEU A 389 -20.84 -6.36 16.63
C LEU A 389 -21.05 -5.52 17.90
N PRO A 390 -20.29 -5.74 18.99
CA PRO A 390 -20.27 -4.88 20.18
C PRO A 390 -19.84 -3.44 19.90
N GLN A 391 -20.23 -2.49 20.77
CA GLN A 391 -20.00 -1.04 20.60
C GLN A 391 -18.55 -0.71 20.26
N GLY A 392 -17.57 -1.13 21.07
CA GLY A 392 -16.16 -0.81 20.83
C GLY A 392 -15.63 -1.31 19.47
N ILE A 393 -16.11 -2.46 18.99
CA ILE A 393 -15.74 -2.98 17.66
C ILE A 393 -16.40 -2.15 16.56
N ARG A 394 -17.68 -1.78 16.72
CA ARG A 394 -18.37 -0.90 15.77
C ARG A 394 -17.73 0.47 15.65
N ASP A 395 -17.32 1.06 16.77
CA ASP A 395 -16.65 2.36 16.79
C ASP A 395 -15.29 2.28 16.09
N SER A 396 -14.55 1.20 16.33
CA SER A 396 -13.28 0.92 15.65
C SER A 396 -13.44 0.84 14.13
N ILE A 397 -14.46 0.15 13.64
CA ILE A 397 -14.78 0.05 12.21
C ILE A 397 -15.22 1.41 11.65
N SER A 398 -16.06 2.13 12.39
CA SER A 398 -16.57 3.44 11.97
C SER A 398 -15.44 4.47 11.85
N ALA A 399 -14.41 4.37 12.68
CA ALA A 399 -13.25 5.26 12.65
C ALA A 399 -12.37 5.08 11.40
N VAL A 400 -12.23 3.86 10.88
CA VAL A 400 -11.38 3.56 9.71
C VAL A 400 -12.16 3.41 8.40
N GLY A 401 -13.47 3.23 8.49
CA GLY A 401 -14.37 3.02 7.36
C GLY A 401 -14.51 1.56 6.91
N PRO A 402 -15.52 1.24 6.08
CA PRO A 402 -15.87 -0.13 5.69
C PRO A 402 -14.74 -0.92 5.02
N ALA A 403 -13.92 -0.25 4.20
CA ALA A 403 -12.82 -0.89 3.46
C ALA A 403 -11.74 -1.50 4.39
N LEU A 404 -11.61 -0.99 5.62
CA LEU A 404 -10.63 -1.45 6.60
C LEU A 404 -11.28 -2.21 7.77
N ALA A 405 -12.55 -2.61 7.63
CA ALA A 405 -13.30 -3.26 8.70
C ALA A 405 -12.65 -4.56 9.20
N LEU A 406 -12.31 -5.49 8.29
CA LEU A 406 -11.62 -6.72 8.70
C LEU A 406 -10.21 -6.44 9.26
N PRO A 407 -9.35 -5.64 8.60
CA PRO A 407 -8.06 -5.25 9.16
C PRO A 407 -8.13 -4.69 10.59
N VAL A 408 -9.06 -3.76 10.87
CA VAL A 408 -9.17 -3.16 12.20
C VAL A 408 -9.70 -4.15 13.23
N ILE A 409 -10.67 -5.01 12.88
CA ILE A 409 -11.15 -6.08 13.78
C ILE A 409 -9.99 -7.01 14.16
N THR A 410 -9.18 -7.42 13.19
CA THR A 410 -8.00 -8.24 13.45
C THR A 410 -6.95 -7.50 14.29
N ALA A 411 -6.75 -6.20 14.03
CA ALA A 411 -5.76 -5.39 14.73
C ALA A 411 -6.10 -5.19 16.22
N ILE A 412 -7.38 -4.99 16.56
CA ILE A 412 -7.81 -4.77 17.95
C ILE A 412 -7.85 -6.05 18.79
N CYS A 413 -7.85 -7.24 18.17
CA CYS A 413 -7.95 -8.52 18.88
C CYS A 413 -6.87 -8.71 19.98
N PRO A 414 -5.56 -8.44 19.73
CA PRO A 414 -4.56 -8.48 20.80
C PRO A 414 -4.80 -7.46 21.92
N ALA A 415 -5.27 -6.25 21.59
CA ALA A 415 -5.61 -5.25 22.61
C ALA A 415 -6.78 -5.72 23.49
N ILE A 416 -7.81 -6.32 22.90
CA ILE A 416 -8.91 -6.95 23.65
C ILE A 416 -8.39 -8.09 24.53
N GLY A 417 -7.52 -8.95 24.00
CA GLY A 417 -6.88 -10.02 24.76
C GLY A 417 -6.06 -9.51 25.95
N MET A 418 -5.33 -8.41 25.77
CA MET A 418 -4.57 -7.72 26.82
C MET A 418 -5.49 -7.16 27.91
N LEU A 419 -6.64 -6.61 27.55
CA LEU A 419 -7.61 -6.04 28.48
C LEU A 419 -8.41 -7.10 29.24
N ALA A 420 -8.61 -8.27 28.65
CA ALA A 420 -9.33 -9.42 29.22
C ALA A 420 -8.57 -10.11 30.37
N THR A 421 -8.21 -9.33 31.39
CA THR A 421 -7.45 -9.75 32.56
C THR A 421 -8.20 -10.85 33.30
N GLY A 422 -7.53 -11.98 33.56
CA GLY A 422 -8.13 -13.11 34.27
C GLY A 422 -8.91 -14.09 33.39
N VAL A 423 -9.09 -13.78 32.09
CA VAL A 423 -9.64 -14.74 31.14
C VAL A 423 -8.57 -15.78 30.78
N LYS A 424 -8.96 -17.06 30.86
CA LYS A 424 -8.12 -18.19 30.48
C LYS A 424 -8.89 -19.13 29.57
N VAL A 425 -8.19 -19.74 28.64
CA VAL A 425 -8.73 -20.72 27.68
C VAL A 425 -8.13 -22.08 27.96
N SER A 426 -8.98 -23.12 27.99
CA SER A 426 -8.51 -24.51 28.10
C SER A 426 -8.02 -24.98 26.74
N VAL A 427 -6.71 -25.25 26.64
CA VAL A 427 -6.09 -25.85 25.45
C VAL A 427 -5.55 -27.21 25.90
N HIS A 428 -6.15 -28.29 25.39
CA HIS A 428 -5.84 -29.67 25.78
C HIS A 428 -5.85 -29.90 27.30
N GLY A 429 -6.83 -29.31 28.01
CA GLY A 429 -7.00 -29.45 29.46
C GLY A 429 -6.11 -28.51 30.30
N LYS A 430 -5.25 -27.69 29.68
CA LYS A 430 -4.43 -26.69 30.36
C LYS A 430 -5.03 -25.30 30.21
N MET A 431 -5.21 -24.60 31.33
CA MET A 431 -5.68 -23.21 31.34
C MET A 431 -4.54 -22.26 30.96
N ASN A 432 -4.61 -21.67 29.77
CA ASN A 432 -3.65 -20.70 29.26
C ASN A 432 -4.26 -19.30 29.22
N SER A 433 -3.46 -18.28 29.49
CA SER A 433 -3.86 -16.89 29.23
C SER A 433 -3.98 -16.64 27.73
N LEU A 434 -4.73 -15.61 27.36
CA LEU A 434 -4.82 -15.18 25.96
C LEU A 434 -3.45 -14.65 25.50
N ASN A 435 -2.88 -15.30 24.49
CA ASN A 435 -1.67 -14.84 23.80
C ASN A 435 -2.02 -14.69 22.31
N LEU A 436 -2.15 -13.44 21.87
CA LEU A 436 -2.65 -13.11 20.53
C LEU A 436 -1.63 -12.23 19.83
N ILE A 437 -1.40 -12.52 18.55
CA ILE A 437 -0.62 -11.70 17.64
C ILE A 437 -1.50 -11.35 16.45
N SER A 438 -1.44 -10.09 16.02
CA SER A 438 -2.06 -9.64 14.77
C SER A 438 -0.98 -9.08 13.86
N TYR A 439 -1.08 -9.38 12.57
CA TYR A 439 -0.19 -8.86 11.55
C TYR A 439 -1.03 -8.26 10.43
N ILE A 440 -0.92 -6.93 10.26
CA ILE A 440 -1.67 -6.18 9.26
C ILE A 440 -0.69 -5.72 8.18
N ALA A 441 -0.76 -6.36 7.02
CA ALA A 441 0.00 -5.99 5.84
C ALA A 441 -0.94 -5.41 4.77
N GLY A 442 -0.43 -4.46 4.01
CA GLY A 442 -1.13 -3.86 2.89
C GLY A 442 -0.22 -2.90 2.13
N ASP A 443 -0.56 -2.67 0.87
CA ASP A 443 0.21 -1.81 -0.03
C ASP A 443 0.38 -0.38 0.53
N PHE A 444 1.31 0.37 -0.04
CA PHE A 444 1.42 1.80 0.25
C PHE A 444 0.11 2.53 -0.09
N ALA A 445 -0.23 3.54 0.71
CA ALA A 445 -1.49 4.28 0.62
C ALA A 445 -2.80 3.43 0.71
N SER A 446 -2.74 2.19 1.21
CA SER A 446 -3.92 1.35 1.50
C SER A 446 -4.80 1.87 2.64
N GLY A 447 -4.38 2.92 3.34
CA GLY A 447 -5.08 3.45 4.51
C GLY A 447 -4.73 2.75 5.83
N LYS A 448 -3.90 1.68 5.82
CA LYS A 448 -3.56 0.91 7.04
C LYS A 448 -3.12 1.74 8.26
N GLY A 449 -2.46 2.88 8.05
CA GLY A 449 -2.03 3.78 9.14
C GLY A 449 -3.17 4.47 9.89
N SER A 450 -4.41 4.43 9.38
CA SER A 450 -5.58 4.91 10.14
C SER A 450 -5.99 3.95 11.26
N ILE A 451 -5.41 2.74 11.32
CA ILE A 451 -5.66 1.75 12.36
C ILE A 451 -4.89 2.10 13.64
N ASP A 452 -3.70 2.69 13.54
CA ASP A 452 -2.84 2.98 14.69
C ASP A 452 -3.54 3.82 15.77
N PRO A 453 -4.26 4.93 15.44
CA PRO A 453 -5.02 5.69 16.43
C PRO A 453 -6.11 4.88 17.14
N VAL A 454 -6.70 3.88 16.48
CA VAL A 454 -7.70 3.00 17.09
C VAL A 454 -7.04 2.10 18.13
N ILE A 455 -5.87 1.53 17.81
CA ILE A 455 -5.09 0.73 18.77
C ILE A 455 -4.64 1.58 19.95
N ASP A 456 -4.22 2.82 19.70
CA ASP A 456 -3.88 3.77 20.76
C ASP A 456 -5.06 4.08 21.67
N ALA A 457 -6.26 4.24 21.13
CA ALA A 457 -7.47 4.44 21.94
C ALA A 457 -7.76 3.23 22.84
N TRP A 458 -7.73 2.00 22.30
CA TRP A 458 -7.94 0.77 23.08
C TRP A 458 -6.89 0.55 24.18
N THR A 459 -5.67 1.04 23.98
CA THR A 459 -4.55 0.83 24.91
C THR A 459 -4.25 2.03 25.81
N SER A 460 -4.99 3.14 25.66
CA SER A 460 -4.74 4.42 26.31
C SER A 460 -4.67 4.34 27.83
N GLU A 461 -5.70 3.79 28.49
CA GLU A 461 -5.75 3.67 29.96
C GLU A 461 -4.58 2.82 30.50
N VAL A 462 -4.21 1.76 29.78
CA VAL A 462 -3.09 0.90 30.17
C VAL A 462 -1.76 1.64 30.02
N LYS A 463 -1.58 2.39 28.93
CA LYS A 463 -0.39 3.23 28.70
C LYS A 463 -0.25 4.32 29.77
N GLU A 464 -1.35 4.94 30.20
CA GLU A 464 -1.35 5.94 31.27
C GLU A 464 -0.95 5.32 32.62
N MET A 465 -1.49 4.15 32.95
CA MET A 465 -1.12 3.41 34.15
C MET A 465 0.37 2.99 34.10
N ASP A 466 0.82 2.46 32.97
CA ASP A 466 2.20 2.04 32.78
C ASP A 466 3.19 3.20 32.87
N LYS A 467 2.80 4.40 32.46
CA LYS A 467 3.62 5.62 32.65
C LYS A 467 3.94 5.86 34.13
N MET A 468 2.99 5.65 35.03
CA MET A 468 3.24 5.76 36.48
C MET A 468 4.19 4.66 36.97
N TYR A 469 4.09 3.45 36.42
CA TYR A 469 5.01 2.36 36.78
C TYR A 469 6.43 2.63 36.29
N LEU A 470 6.58 3.08 35.05
CA LEU A 470 7.88 3.44 34.47
C LEU A 470 8.54 4.58 35.26
N GLN A 471 7.79 5.57 35.74
CA GLN A 471 8.31 6.63 36.62
C GLN A 471 8.85 6.07 37.93
N LYS A 472 8.13 5.15 38.58
CA LYS A 472 8.62 4.47 39.81
C LYS A 472 9.88 3.65 39.55
N GLU A 473 9.95 3.02 38.39
CA GLU A 473 11.14 2.28 37.96
C GLU A 473 12.33 3.22 37.71
N ASP A 474 12.11 4.37 37.07
CA ASP A 474 13.11 5.41 36.85
C ASP A 474 13.64 5.99 38.17
N GLU A 475 12.75 6.28 39.11
CA GLU A 475 13.11 6.71 40.47
C GLU A 475 13.95 5.66 41.19
N TRP A 476 13.57 4.39 41.07
CA TRP A 476 14.37 3.29 41.62
C TRP A 476 15.74 3.20 40.94
N ARG A 477 15.82 3.29 39.60
CA ARG A 477 17.09 3.28 38.85
C ARG A 477 17.98 4.45 39.29
N ALA A 478 17.42 5.63 39.52
CA ALA A 478 18.15 6.78 40.06
C ALA A 478 18.67 6.52 41.47
N LYS A 479 17.83 5.98 42.37
CA LYS A 479 18.24 5.58 43.74
C LYS A 479 19.33 4.51 43.73
N LYS A 480 19.23 3.52 42.85
CA LYS A 480 20.22 2.45 42.67
C LYS A 480 21.56 3.00 42.19
N ARG A 481 21.56 3.93 41.22
CA ARG A 481 22.78 4.63 40.76
C ARG A 481 23.41 5.45 41.90
N ALA A 482 22.60 6.15 42.69
CA ALA A 482 23.08 6.92 43.84
C ALA A 482 23.59 6.05 45.00
N ALA A 483 23.10 4.81 45.13
CA ALA A 483 23.49 3.84 46.15
C ALA A 483 24.57 2.85 45.68
N LYS A 484 25.24 3.08 44.54
CA LYS A 484 26.19 2.14 43.93
C LYS A 484 27.30 1.64 44.87
N ASN A 485 27.73 2.48 45.82
CA ASN A 485 28.78 2.15 46.80
C ASN A 485 28.25 1.87 48.22
N LYS A 486 26.93 1.78 48.41
CA LYS A 486 26.31 1.49 49.72
C LYS A 486 26.15 -0.01 49.91
N LYS A 487 26.31 -0.46 51.16
CA LYS A 487 26.16 -1.87 51.57
C LYS A 487 24.72 -2.37 51.42
N GLU A 488 23.74 -1.48 51.56
CA GLU A 488 22.32 -1.73 51.29
C GLU A 488 21.91 -1.13 49.94
N GLN A 489 21.36 -1.99 49.08
CA GLN A 489 20.82 -1.61 47.78
C GLN A 489 19.32 -1.38 47.86
N PRO A 490 18.75 -0.41 47.11
CA PRO A 490 17.31 -0.22 47.06
C PRO A 490 16.62 -1.42 46.39
N GLU A 491 15.53 -1.90 47.00
CA GLU A 491 14.75 -3.05 46.51
C GLU A 491 14.09 -2.73 45.15
N GLU A 492 14.19 -3.68 44.22
CA GLU A 492 13.64 -3.55 42.88
C GLU A 492 12.11 -3.63 42.87
N PRO A 493 11.41 -2.60 42.35
CA PRO A 493 9.96 -2.60 42.36
C PRO A 493 9.42 -3.59 41.30
N LYS A 494 8.61 -4.55 41.72
CA LYS A 494 7.89 -5.47 40.81
C LYS A 494 6.60 -4.81 40.34
N LEU A 495 6.66 -4.10 39.22
CA LEU A 495 5.54 -3.33 38.69
C LEU A 495 4.90 -4.05 37.49
N PRO A 496 3.56 -4.12 37.40
CA PRO A 496 2.88 -4.88 36.37
C PRO A 496 2.74 -4.06 35.07
N VAL A 497 3.87 -3.67 34.46
CA VAL A 497 3.90 -2.99 33.15
C VAL A 497 3.38 -3.94 32.06
N ARG A 498 2.43 -3.49 31.23
CA ARG A 498 1.76 -4.32 30.22
C ARG A 498 2.11 -3.94 28.78
N CYS A 499 2.31 -2.67 28.52
CA CYS A 499 2.70 -2.10 27.23
C CYS A 499 4.23 -1.99 27.17
N LEU A 500 4.87 -3.06 26.69
CA LEU A 500 6.31 -3.06 26.45
C LEU A 500 6.60 -2.65 25.01
N THR A 501 7.40 -1.62 24.84
CA THR A 501 8.01 -1.32 23.54
C THR A 501 9.16 -2.30 23.33
N LEU A 502 8.98 -3.25 22.41
CA LEU A 502 10.07 -4.08 21.94
C LEU A 502 11.02 -3.20 21.12
N ASN A 503 12.12 -2.77 21.72
CA ASN A 503 13.27 -2.19 21.01
C ASN A 503 14.09 -3.29 20.32
N ASN A 504 13.41 -4.25 19.69
CA ASN A 504 14.05 -5.37 19.01
C ASN A 504 13.87 -5.20 17.51
N THR A 505 14.98 -5.01 16.81
CA THR A 505 15.08 -5.23 15.37
C THR A 505 14.74 -6.69 15.06
N VAL A 506 14.18 -6.97 13.87
CA VAL A 506 13.86 -8.33 13.38
C VAL A 506 15.04 -9.30 13.50
N ALA A 507 16.28 -8.79 13.50
CA ALA A 507 17.50 -9.56 13.76
C ALA A 507 17.51 -10.27 15.13
N ASN A 508 16.92 -9.68 16.18
CA ASN A 508 16.92 -10.24 17.54
C ASN A 508 15.83 -11.31 17.76
N LEU A 509 14.98 -11.57 16.75
CA LEU A 509 13.97 -12.63 16.76
C LEU A 509 14.44 -13.91 16.05
N ALA A 510 15.61 -13.85 15.39
CA ALA A 510 16.20 -14.94 14.63
C ALA A 510 17.36 -15.67 15.36
N GLU A 511 17.71 -15.21 16.57
CA GLU A 511 18.49 -15.95 17.57
C GLU A 511 17.55 -16.59 18.60
#